data_AF-A0A7J9VJU1-F1
#
_entry.id   AF-A0A7J9VJU1-F1
#
_cell.length_a   1.000
_cell.length_b   1.000
_cell.length_c   1.000
_cell.angle_alpha   90.00
_cell.angle_beta   90.00
_cell.angle_gamma   90.00
#
_symmetry.space_group_name_H-M   'P 1'
#
loop_
_entity.id
_entity.type
_entity.pdbx_description
1 polymer ?
#
loop_
_entity_poly.entity_id
_entity_poly.type
_entity_poly.pdbx_seq_one_letter_code
_entity_poly.pdbx_strand_id
1 'polypeptide(L)'
;MVTLLKRAGRRNDEGLAETIARTLRAEALRQPAPVEHALGVAAVGLIDTITAMSDAIIALEAELATVFDQHAQAEVITSMPGLGPVLAARVLGELGDDPTRFTDVRALRSFAGTAPITRASGRSRVVSSRRICNRRLGDACHWWAFAALTKSPGTRAHYDRRR
;
A
#
# COMPACT_ATOMS: atom_id res chain seq x y z
N MET A 1 -3.24 -4.13 -27.37
CA MET A 1 -3.40 -5.05 -26.22
C MET A 1 -2.06 -5.42 -25.59
N VAL A 2 -1.11 -5.99 -26.36
CA VAL A 2 0.23 -6.42 -25.87
C VAL A 2 0.99 -5.32 -25.10
N THR A 3 1.11 -4.12 -25.68
CA THR A 3 1.79 -2.98 -25.05
C THR A 3 1.16 -2.58 -23.71
N LEU A 4 -0.15 -2.71 -23.59
CA LEU A 4 -0.93 -2.34 -22.41
C LEU A 4 -0.69 -3.34 -21.27
N LEU A 5 -0.68 -4.64 -21.57
CA LEU A 5 -0.33 -5.69 -20.61
C LEU A 5 1.10 -5.55 -20.10
N LYS A 6 2.06 -5.24 -20.99
CA LYS A 6 3.46 -4.97 -20.60
C LYS A 6 3.56 -3.78 -19.65
N ARG A 7 2.87 -2.67 -19.94
CA ARG A 7 2.82 -1.49 -19.06
C ARG A 7 2.18 -1.81 -17.70
N ALA A 8 1.17 -2.68 -17.67
CA ALA A 8 0.53 -3.13 -16.44
C ALA A 8 1.34 -4.14 -15.62
N GLY A 9 2.64 -4.31 -15.89
CA GLY A 9 3.52 -5.22 -15.17
C GLY A 9 3.24 -6.71 -15.42
N ARG A 10 2.30 -7.04 -16.31
CA ARG A 10 2.07 -8.41 -16.75
C ARG A 10 3.13 -8.76 -17.79
N ARG A 11 4.25 -9.28 -17.30
CA ARG A 11 5.14 -10.10 -18.13
C ARG A 11 4.46 -11.45 -18.28
N ASN A 12 3.98 -11.80 -19.47
CA ASN A 12 3.65 -13.18 -19.80
C ASN A 12 3.60 -13.44 -21.30
N ASP A 13 3.94 -14.69 -21.58
CA ASP A 13 3.64 -15.59 -22.71
C ASP A 13 3.25 -14.96 -24.05
N GLU A 14 4.02 -15.36 -25.06
CA GLU A 14 3.73 -15.15 -26.47
C GLU A 14 2.31 -15.65 -26.78
N GLY A 15 1.42 -14.76 -27.23
CA GLY A 15 0.02 -15.11 -27.55
C GLY A 15 -1.02 -14.88 -26.44
N LEU A 16 -0.65 -14.44 -25.23
CA LEU A 16 -1.64 -14.18 -24.17
C LEU A 16 -2.61 -13.06 -24.54
N ALA A 17 -2.12 -11.99 -25.16
CA ALA A 17 -2.94 -10.85 -25.55
C ALA A 17 -3.95 -11.24 -26.64
N GLU A 18 -3.52 -12.04 -27.61
CA GLU A 18 -4.34 -12.62 -28.67
C GLU A 18 -5.39 -13.56 -28.07
N THR A 19 -5.00 -14.38 -27.10
CA THR A 19 -5.92 -15.28 -26.39
C THR A 19 -6.99 -14.49 -25.65
N ILE A 20 -6.62 -13.47 -24.86
CA ILE A 20 -7.58 -12.61 -24.17
C ILE A 20 -8.52 -11.93 -25.16
N ALA A 21 -7.97 -11.32 -26.22
CA ALA A 21 -8.77 -10.60 -27.21
C ALA A 21 -9.75 -11.53 -27.95
N ARG A 22 -9.33 -12.76 -28.28
CA ARG A 22 -10.18 -13.77 -28.89
C ARG A 22 -11.28 -14.22 -27.93
N THR A 23 -10.93 -14.57 -26.69
CA THR A 23 -11.90 -15.04 -25.70
C THR A 23 -12.95 -13.99 -25.40
N LEU A 24 -12.56 -12.72 -25.22
CA LEU A 24 -13.49 -11.62 -24.95
C LEU A 24 -14.40 -11.25 -26.14
N ARG A 25 -14.11 -11.75 -27.35
CA ARG A 25 -14.93 -11.55 -28.55
C ARG A 25 -15.71 -12.79 -28.96
N ALA A 26 -15.71 -13.83 -28.14
CA ALA A 26 -16.48 -15.05 -28.43
C ALA A 26 -17.97 -14.73 -28.49
N GLU A 27 -18.69 -15.38 -29.42
CA GLU A 27 -20.13 -15.16 -29.63
C GLU A 27 -20.94 -15.37 -28.33
N ALA A 28 -20.52 -16.34 -27.51
CA ALA A 28 -21.15 -16.64 -26.22
C ALA A 28 -21.12 -15.46 -25.21
N LEU A 29 -20.30 -14.43 -25.44
CA LEU A 29 -20.21 -13.24 -24.58
C LEU A 29 -20.95 -12.02 -25.18
N ARG A 30 -21.51 -12.14 -26.38
CA ARG A 30 -22.24 -11.05 -27.05
C ARG A 30 -23.59 -10.83 -26.36
N GLN A 31 -24.04 -9.58 -26.39
CA GLN A 31 -25.34 -9.15 -25.90
C GLN A 31 -26.07 -8.37 -27.01
N PRO A 32 -27.39 -8.11 -26.89
CA PRO A 32 -28.10 -7.25 -27.82
C PRO A 32 -27.38 -5.90 -27.98
N ALA A 33 -27.25 -5.40 -29.20
CA ALA A 33 -26.45 -4.20 -29.51
C ALA A 33 -26.77 -2.97 -28.65
N PRO A 34 -28.03 -2.66 -28.30
CA PRO A 34 -28.34 -1.55 -27.40
C PRO A 34 -27.75 -1.71 -25.99
N VAL A 35 -27.69 -2.94 -25.49
CA VAL A 35 -27.13 -3.27 -24.17
C VAL A 35 -25.61 -3.13 -24.19
N GLU A 36 -24.94 -3.66 -25.21
CA GLU A 36 -23.50 -3.50 -25.37
C GLU A 36 -23.09 -2.03 -25.47
N HIS A 37 -23.88 -1.23 -26.20
CA HIS A 37 -23.64 0.21 -26.31
C HIS A 37 -23.76 0.91 -24.95
N ALA A 38 -24.84 0.65 -24.20
CA ALA A 38 -25.04 1.24 -22.88
C ALA A 38 -23.93 0.86 -21.88
N LEU A 39 -23.52 -0.42 -21.87
CA LEU A 39 -22.39 -0.89 -21.06
C LEU A 39 -21.06 -0.27 -21.49
N GLY A 40 -20.86 -0.06 -22.80
CA GLY A 40 -19.69 0.63 -23.34
C GLY A 40 -19.60 2.06 -22.82
N VAL A 41 -20.70 2.81 -22.84
CA VAL A 41 -20.76 4.18 -22.29
C VAL A 41 -20.44 4.17 -20.78
N ALA A 42 -21.04 3.24 -20.02
CA ALA A 42 -20.77 3.13 -18.59
C ALA A 42 -19.30 2.78 -18.29
N ALA A 43 -18.72 1.84 -19.05
CA ALA A 43 -17.33 1.44 -18.90
C ALA A 43 -16.36 2.59 -19.18
N VAL A 44 -16.61 3.39 -20.23
CA VAL A 44 -15.81 4.58 -20.52
C VAL A 44 -15.86 5.57 -19.35
N GLY A 45 -17.04 5.88 -18.82
CA GLY A 45 -17.17 6.79 -17.67
C GLY A 45 -16.43 6.30 -16.41
N LEU A 46 -16.46 4.99 -16.14
CA LEU A 46 -15.70 4.40 -15.04
C LEU A 46 -14.18 4.49 -15.27
N ILE A 47 -13.72 4.24 -16.50
CA ILE A 47 -12.31 4.39 -16.87
C ILE A 47 -11.86 5.84 -16.69
N ASP A 48 -12.63 6.81 -17.16
CA ASP A 48 -12.32 8.23 -17.02
C ASP A 48 -12.19 8.63 -15.55
N THR A 49 -13.09 8.11 -14.69
CA THR A 49 -13.04 8.33 -13.24
C THR A 49 -11.77 7.74 -12.62
N ILE A 50 -11.40 6.52 -13.00
CA ILE A 50 -10.17 5.86 -12.50
C ILE A 50 -8.92 6.62 -12.97
N THR A 51 -8.89 7.07 -14.22
CA THR A 51 -7.80 7.87 -14.77
C THR A 51 -7.64 9.17 -13.99
N ALA A 52 -8.73 9.92 -13.79
CA ALA A 52 -8.70 11.16 -13.05
C ALA A 52 -8.22 10.97 -11.59
N MET A 53 -8.67 9.91 -10.91
CA MET A 53 -8.19 9.58 -9.57
C MET A 53 -6.70 9.22 -9.56
N SER A 54 -6.22 8.50 -10.58
CA SER A 54 -4.81 8.12 -10.69
C SER A 54 -3.92 9.35 -10.92
N ASP A 55 -4.35 10.28 -11.79
CA ASP A 55 -3.63 11.54 -12.03
C ASP A 55 -3.59 12.41 -10.78
N ALA A 56 -4.70 12.48 -10.03
CA ALA A 56 -4.76 13.19 -8.76
C ALA A 56 -3.82 12.57 -7.71
N ILE A 57 -3.74 11.23 -7.63
CA ILE A 57 -2.80 10.55 -6.73
C ILE A 57 -1.35 10.91 -7.09
N ILE A 58 -0.99 10.84 -8.37
CA ILE A 58 0.37 11.17 -8.83
C ILE A 58 0.73 12.62 -8.47
N ALA A 59 -0.19 13.56 -8.71
CA ALA A 59 0.03 14.97 -8.38
C ALA A 59 0.20 15.18 -6.87
N LEU A 60 -0.65 14.54 -6.05
CA LEU A 60 -0.57 14.62 -4.59
C LEU A 60 0.71 13.97 -4.05
N GLU A 61 1.16 12.86 -4.62
CA GLU A 61 2.42 12.22 -4.23
C GLU A 61 3.63 13.11 -4.52
N ALA A 62 3.65 13.79 -5.67
CA ALA A 62 4.72 14.72 -6.03
C ALA A 62 4.77 15.94 -5.10
N GLU A 63 3.60 16.53 -4.81
CA GLU A 63 3.51 17.66 -3.87
C GLU A 63 3.90 17.24 -2.45
N LEU A 64 3.40 16.08 -2.00
CA LEU A 64 3.73 15.51 -0.70
C LEU A 64 5.24 15.31 -0.55
N ALA A 65 5.91 14.75 -1.57
CA ALA A 65 7.36 14.56 -1.55
C ALA A 65 8.09 15.90 -1.44
N THR A 66 7.67 16.89 -2.22
CA THR A 66 8.28 18.24 -2.22
C THR A 66 8.17 18.91 -0.86
N VAL A 67 7.00 18.85 -0.21
CA VAL A 67 6.79 19.44 1.12
C VAL A 67 7.50 18.62 2.19
N PHE A 68 7.47 17.29 2.09
CA PHE A 68 8.13 16.41 3.06
C PHE A 68 9.65 16.61 3.07
N ASP A 69 10.29 16.77 1.91
CA ASP A 69 11.75 16.97 1.81
C ASP A 69 12.23 18.27 2.49
N GLN A 70 11.34 19.24 2.72
CA GLN A 70 11.64 20.48 3.46
C GLN A 70 11.58 20.28 4.98
N HIS A 71 11.04 19.16 5.46
CA HIS A 71 10.88 18.91 6.89
C HIS A 71 12.21 18.53 7.56
N ALA A 72 12.49 19.10 8.74
CA ALA A 72 13.75 18.89 9.46
C ALA A 72 14.08 17.42 9.79
N GLN A 73 13.06 16.57 9.87
CA GLN A 73 13.21 15.14 10.15
C GLN A 73 13.22 14.26 8.89
N ALA A 74 13.10 14.83 7.69
CA ALA A 74 12.95 14.06 6.45
C ALA A 74 14.12 13.10 6.21
N GLU A 75 15.36 13.61 6.31
CA GLU A 75 16.59 12.83 6.13
C GLU A 75 16.68 11.69 7.16
N VAL A 76 16.38 11.96 8.43
CA VAL A 76 16.43 10.97 9.50
C VAL A 76 15.41 9.84 9.25
N ILE A 77 14.18 10.18 8.88
CA ILE A 77 13.12 9.17 8.69
C ILE A 77 13.38 8.35 7.42
N THR A 78 13.81 8.98 6.32
CA THR A 78 14.08 8.28 5.06
C THR A 78 15.38 7.48 5.06
N SER A 79 16.28 7.72 6.03
CA SER A 79 17.44 6.85 6.24
C SER A 79 17.07 5.41 6.60
N MET A 80 15.84 5.18 7.07
CA MET A 80 15.35 3.86 7.45
C MET A 80 15.02 3.02 6.20
N PRO A 81 15.49 1.75 6.11
CA PRO A 81 15.26 0.92 4.93
C PRO A 81 13.77 0.75 4.61
N GLY A 82 13.38 1.12 3.40
CA GLY A 82 12.00 0.96 2.91
C GLY A 82 11.05 2.12 3.25
N LEU A 83 11.47 3.15 3.99
CA LEU A 83 10.70 4.38 4.14
C LEU A 83 11.02 5.36 3.01
N GLY A 84 10.27 5.24 1.91
CA GLY A 84 10.21 6.29 0.88
C GLY A 84 9.34 7.48 1.30
N PRO A 85 9.32 8.58 0.52
CA PRO A 85 8.67 9.84 0.89
C PRO A 85 7.22 9.70 1.37
N VAL A 86 6.41 8.90 0.67
CA VAL A 86 4.99 8.69 1.04
C VAL A 86 4.85 7.99 2.39
N LEU A 87 5.57 6.89 2.62
CA LEU A 87 5.49 6.17 3.91
C LEU A 87 6.12 6.97 5.04
N ALA A 88 7.22 7.66 4.77
CA ALA A 88 7.90 8.51 5.73
C ALA A 88 7.02 9.68 6.18
N ALA A 89 6.39 10.39 5.24
CA ALA A 89 5.45 11.48 5.53
C ALA A 89 4.22 10.97 6.30
N ARG A 90 3.69 9.80 5.97
CA ARG A 90 2.59 9.17 6.73
C ARG A 90 3.00 8.84 8.16
N VAL A 91 4.18 8.26 8.37
CA VAL A 91 4.69 7.99 9.72
C VAL A 91 4.83 9.30 10.50
N LEU A 92 5.46 10.31 9.92
CA LEU A 92 5.65 11.61 10.54
C LEU A 92 4.30 12.28 10.90
N GLY A 93 3.35 12.33 9.97
CA GLY A 93 2.04 12.96 10.19
C GLY A 93 1.22 12.28 11.30
N GLU A 94 1.36 10.96 11.47
CA GLU A 94 0.64 10.24 12.53
C GLU A 94 1.36 10.29 13.88
N LEU A 95 2.69 10.44 13.89
CA LEU A 95 3.47 10.73 15.10
C LEU A 95 3.10 12.10 15.68
N GLY A 96 2.90 13.09 14.80
CA GLY A 96 2.66 14.47 15.16
C GLY A 96 3.95 15.25 15.39
N ASP A 97 3.77 16.52 15.73
CA ASP A 97 4.79 17.57 15.89
C ASP A 97 5.35 17.68 17.32
N ASP A 98 4.72 17.03 18.30
CA ASP A 98 5.24 16.96 19.68
C ASP A 98 6.23 15.80 19.86
N PRO A 99 7.55 16.08 19.98
CA PRO A 99 8.57 15.04 20.16
C PRO A 99 8.48 14.34 21.53
N THR A 100 7.76 14.93 22.49
CA THR A 100 7.60 14.42 23.86
C THR A 100 6.29 13.64 24.07
N ARG A 101 5.44 13.55 23.04
CA ARG A 101 4.13 12.88 23.07
C ARG A 101 4.20 11.45 23.61
N PHE A 102 5.29 10.74 23.32
CA PHE A 102 5.49 9.37 23.77
C PHE A 102 6.58 9.32 24.84
N THR A 103 6.22 8.82 26.03
CA THR A 103 7.15 8.65 27.15
C THR A 103 8.29 7.69 26.83
N ASP A 104 8.01 6.65 26.04
CA ASP A 104 9.01 5.69 25.58
C ASP A 104 8.61 5.04 24.24
N VAL A 105 9.52 4.23 23.70
CA VAL A 105 9.29 3.47 22.46
C VAL A 105 8.14 2.45 22.61
N ARG A 106 7.84 1.97 23.82
CA ARG A 106 6.75 1.00 24.05
C ARG A 106 5.39 1.67 23.94
N ALA A 107 5.25 2.92 24.38
CA ALA A 107 4.09 3.76 24.20
C ALA A 107 3.83 3.98 22.71
N LEU A 108 4.86 4.34 21.93
CA LEU A 108 4.76 4.47 20.49
C LEU A 108 4.35 3.15 19.81
N ARG A 109 4.99 2.02 20.15
CA ARG A 109 4.61 0.71 19.59
C ARG A 109 3.18 0.30 19.95
N SER A 110 2.70 0.67 21.13
CA SER A 110 1.31 0.45 21.54
C SER A 110 0.36 1.36 20.76
N PHE A 111 0.74 2.62 20.54
CA PHE A 111 -0.02 3.57 19.74
C PHE A 111 -0.12 3.13 18.26
N ALA A 112 0.98 2.64 17.69
CA ALA A 112 1.03 2.08 16.33
C ALA A 112 0.36 0.69 16.21
N GLY A 113 -0.03 0.05 17.33
CA GLY A 113 -0.60 -1.29 17.34
C GLY A 113 0.40 -2.43 17.09
N THR A 114 1.69 -2.14 17.03
CA THR A 114 2.76 -3.14 16.79
C THR A 114 3.22 -3.85 18.08
N ALA A 115 2.81 -3.36 19.25
CA ALA A 115 2.99 -4.04 20.52
C ALA A 115 1.84 -5.03 20.79
N PRO A 116 2.14 -6.32 21.06
CA PRO A 116 1.11 -7.29 21.42
C PRO A 116 0.53 -7.01 22.81
N ILE A 117 -0.70 -7.48 23.03
CA ILE A 117 -1.35 -7.48 24.35
C ILE A 117 -1.17 -8.88 24.94
N THR A 118 -0.57 -8.95 26.13
CA THR A 118 -0.51 -10.19 26.91
C THR A 118 -1.59 -10.15 27.99
N ARG A 119 -2.48 -11.13 27.99
CA ARG A 119 -3.45 -11.37 29.06
C ARG A 119 -3.08 -12.68 29.74
N ALA A 120 -2.63 -12.61 30.99
CA ALA A 120 -2.20 -13.78 31.74
C ALA A 120 -2.89 -13.84 33.11
N SER A 121 -3.24 -15.05 33.51
CA SER A 121 -3.68 -15.41 34.86
C SER A 121 -2.88 -16.64 35.32
N GLY A 122 -2.99 -17.04 36.58
CA GLY A 122 -2.28 -18.23 37.09
C GLY A 122 -2.58 -19.54 36.35
N ARG A 123 -3.63 -19.60 35.52
CA ARG A 123 -4.03 -20.79 34.75
C ARG A 123 -4.01 -20.60 33.23
N SER A 124 -3.81 -19.37 32.72
CA SER A 124 -3.93 -19.09 31.29
C SER A 124 -3.01 -17.97 30.84
N ARG A 125 -2.53 -18.05 29.61
CA ARG A 125 -1.73 -17.00 28.97
C ARG A 125 -2.14 -16.87 27.52
N VAL A 126 -2.62 -15.69 27.14
CA VAL A 126 -3.04 -15.36 25.78
C VAL A 126 -2.27 -14.12 25.32
N VAL A 127 -1.70 -14.21 24.11
CA VAL A 127 -1.06 -13.08 23.44
C VAL A 127 -1.88 -12.74 22.20
N SER A 128 -2.36 -11.50 22.09
CA SER A 128 -3.20 -11.05 20.98
C SER A 128 -2.73 -9.72 20.38
N SER A 129 -3.18 -9.42 19.17
CA SER A 129 -2.93 -8.12 18.54
C SER A 129 -3.79 -7.03 19.17
N ARG A 130 -3.25 -5.80 19.16
CA ARG A 130 -3.96 -4.63 19.67
C ARG A 130 -4.92 -4.11 18.61
N ARG A 131 -6.22 -4.09 18.92
CA ARG A 131 -7.27 -3.55 18.03
C ARG A 131 -7.53 -2.06 18.21
N ILE A 132 -7.33 -1.54 19.43
CA ILE A 132 -7.46 -0.11 19.74
C ILE A 132 -6.07 0.52 19.64
N CYS A 133 -5.80 1.14 18.49
CA CYS A 133 -4.54 1.77 18.13
C CYS A 133 -4.78 2.77 16.99
N ASN A 134 -3.77 3.59 16.67
CA ASN A 134 -3.77 4.38 15.47
C ASN A 134 -3.62 3.45 14.25
N ARG A 135 -4.74 3.20 13.57
CA ARG A 135 -4.79 2.31 12.39
C ARG A 135 -4.02 2.87 11.20
N ARG A 136 -3.89 4.19 11.06
CA ARG A 136 -3.16 4.81 9.95
C ARG A 136 -1.65 4.63 10.11
N LEU A 137 -1.14 4.84 11.32
CA LEU A 137 0.26 4.54 11.66
C LEU A 137 0.54 3.04 11.57
N GLY A 138 -0.37 2.20 12.08
CA GLY A 138 -0.25 0.75 11.96
C GLY A 138 -0.19 0.27 10.52
N ASP A 139 -1.03 0.82 9.64
CA ASP A 139 -1.01 0.55 8.19
C ASP A 139 0.30 1.02 7.54
N ALA A 140 0.78 2.23 7.87
CA ALA A 140 2.07 2.72 7.37
C ALA A 140 3.23 1.81 7.80
N CYS A 141 3.26 1.37 9.07
CA CYS A 141 4.26 0.43 9.57
C CYS A 141 4.15 -0.95 8.92
N HIS A 142 2.94 -1.41 8.59
CA HIS A 142 2.73 -2.67 7.87
C HIS A 142 3.37 -2.60 6.47
N TRP A 143 3.06 -1.57 5.70
CA TRP A 143 3.66 -1.37 4.38
C TRP A 143 5.16 -1.14 4.43
N TRP A 144 5.65 -0.41 5.45
CA TRP A 144 7.07 -0.24 5.69
C TRP A 144 7.77 -1.59 5.90
N ALA A 145 7.20 -2.50 6.70
CA ALA A 145 7.78 -3.82 6.91
C ALA A 145 7.97 -4.61 5.60
N PHE A 146 7.03 -4.50 4.66
CA PHE A 146 7.15 -5.14 3.34
C PHE A 146 8.15 -4.42 2.43
N ALA A 147 8.11 -3.09 2.38
CA ALA A 147 9.06 -2.31 1.59
C ALA A 147 10.52 -2.61 2.02
N ALA A 148 10.74 -2.72 3.34
CA ALA A 148 12.03 -3.04 3.93
C ALA A 148 12.60 -4.41 3.49
N LEU A 149 11.76 -5.38 3.08
CA LEU A 149 12.22 -6.68 2.59
C LEU A 149 13.11 -6.57 1.35
N THR A 150 12.90 -5.54 0.52
CA THR A 150 13.67 -5.32 -0.72
C THR A 150 14.87 -4.40 -0.51
N LYS A 151 14.93 -3.70 0.64
CA LYS A 151 15.94 -2.67 0.93
C LYS A 151 16.89 -3.05 2.07
N SER A 152 16.59 -4.09 2.84
CA SER A 152 17.40 -4.57 3.96
C SER A 152 17.58 -6.09 3.89
N PRO A 153 18.82 -6.59 3.69
CA PRO A 153 19.12 -8.02 3.75
C PRO A 153 18.73 -8.65 5.10
N GLY A 154 18.92 -7.92 6.20
CA GLY A 154 18.56 -8.38 7.54
C GLY A 154 17.05 -8.56 7.72
N THR A 155 16.24 -7.63 7.21
CA THR A 155 14.77 -7.73 7.25
C THR A 155 14.30 -8.92 6.39
N ARG A 156 14.91 -9.11 5.21
CA ARG A 156 14.62 -10.25 4.33
C ARG A 156 14.92 -11.58 5.04
N ALA A 157 16.12 -11.74 5.59
CA ALA A 157 16.51 -12.95 6.30
C ALA A 157 15.63 -13.24 7.53
N HIS A 158 15.17 -12.20 8.23
CA HIS A 158 14.21 -12.37 9.32
C HIS A 158 12.86 -12.90 8.83
N TYR A 159 12.33 -12.34 7.75
CA TYR A 159 11.07 -12.75 7.16
C TYR A 159 11.12 -14.19 6.65
N ASP A 160 12.18 -14.55 5.93
CA ASP A 160 12.36 -15.90 5.36
C ASP A 160 12.43 -16.98 6.44
N ARG A 161 13.01 -16.67 7.61
CA ARG A 161 13.06 -17.60 8.74
C ARG A 161 11.69 -17.89 9.37
N ARG A 162 10.72 -17.00 9.19
CA ARG A 162 9.37 -17.09 9.77
C ARG A 162 8.32 -17.59 8.78
N ARG A 163 8.70 -17.80 7.53
CA ARG A 163 7.86 -18.33 6.47
C ARG A 163 8.02 -19.84 6.38
#